data_AF-A0A356QHU2-F1
#
_entry.id   AF-A0A356QHU2-F1
#
_cell.length_a   1.000
_cell.length_b   1.000
_cell.length_c   1.000
_cell.angle_alpha   90.00
_cell.angle_beta   90.00
_cell.angle_gamma   90.00
#
_symmetry.space_group_name_H-M   'P 1'
#
loop_
_entity.id
_entity.type
_entity.pdbx_description
1 polymer ?
#
loop_
_entity_poly.entity_id
_entity_poly.type
_entity_poly.pdbx_seq_one_letter_code
_entity_poly.pdbx_strand_id
1 'polypeptide(L)'
;QRQPQLEQQWGAWLDNRYLLEEADIAEHSESQLTCRYEAAQGSFSITLPSERCSVLPKPTTVENIALWLADQIAKQTGTATHVYAFEGIDKGATAQASP
;
A
#
# COMPACT_ATOMS: atom_id res chain seq x y z
N GLN A 1 18.37 3.04 -13.37
CA GLN A 1 18.81 1.63 -13.32
C GLN A 1 17.85 0.86 -12.41
N ARG A 2 17.58 -0.42 -12.67
CA ARG A 2 16.77 -1.28 -11.77
C ARG A 2 17.47 -1.45 -10.42
N GLN A 3 16.70 -1.54 -9.32
CA GLN A 3 17.24 -1.57 -7.95
C GLN A 3 16.80 -2.85 -7.20
N PRO A 4 17.49 -3.99 -7.40
CA PRO A 4 17.05 -5.29 -6.85
C PRO A 4 16.94 -5.34 -5.33
N GLN A 5 17.79 -4.59 -4.62
CA GLN A 5 17.78 -4.55 -3.15
C GLN A 5 16.52 -3.85 -2.61
N LEU A 6 16.12 -2.73 -3.24
CA LEU A 6 14.87 -2.04 -2.88
C LEU A 6 13.65 -2.89 -3.22
N GLU A 7 13.67 -3.59 -4.35
CA GLU A 7 12.60 -4.52 -4.73
C GLU A 7 12.45 -5.66 -3.72
N GLN A 8 13.56 -6.24 -3.27
CA GLN A 8 13.54 -7.28 -2.23
C GLN A 8 13.03 -6.73 -0.89
N GLN A 9 13.49 -5.55 -0.48
CA GLN A 9 13.07 -4.90 0.76
C GLN A 9 11.55 -4.65 0.76
N TRP A 10 11.04 -4.00 -0.28
CA TRP A 10 9.61 -3.66 -0.38
C TRP A 10 8.75 -4.87 -0.66
N GLY A 11 9.25 -5.87 -1.41
CA GLY A 11 8.58 -7.17 -1.56
C GLY A 11 8.42 -7.88 -0.23
N ALA A 12 9.46 -7.92 0.61
CA ALA A 12 9.37 -8.48 1.95
C ALA A 12 8.46 -7.67 2.88
N TRP A 13 8.41 -6.34 2.72
CA TRP A 13 7.46 -5.52 3.46
C TRP A 13 6.01 -5.82 3.07
N LEU A 14 5.72 -5.97 1.78
CA LEU A 14 4.37 -6.26 1.25
C LEU A 14 3.91 -7.71 1.55
N ASP A 15 4.83 -8.63 1.78
CA ASP A 15 4.51 -10.04 1.96
C ASP A 15 3.53 -10.29 3.12
N ASN A 16 2.41 -10.94 2.79
CA ASN A 16 1.32 -11.27 3.70
C ASN A 16 0.82 -10.10 4.57
N ARG A 17 0.75 -8.90 3.98
CA ARG A 17 0.29 -7.66 4.59
C ARG A 17 -1.01 -7.18 3.96
N TYR A 18 -1.97 -6.78 4.79
CA TYR A 18 -3.20 -6.14 4.36
C TYR A 18 -2.99 -4.63 4.28
N LEU A 19 -3.10 -4.08 3.07
CA LEU A 19 -3.08 -2.64 2.85
C LEU A 19 -4.51 -2.10 2.97
N LEU A 20 -4.72 -1.17 3.89
CA LEU A 20 -6.02 -0.58 4.18
C LEU A 20 -5.96 0.93 3.95
N GLU A 21 -7.04 1.52 3.46
CA GLU A 21 -7.15 2.97 3.35
C GLU A 21 -7.46 3.59 4.73
N GLU A 22 -6.80 4.69 5.05
CA GLU A 22 -7.00 5.43 6.31
C GLU A 22 -8.45 5.89 6.51
N ALA A 23 -9.12 6.29 5.44
CA ALA A 23 -10.50 6.76 5.47
C ALA A 23 -11.52 5.68 5.90
N ASP A 24 -11.18 4.40 5.70
CA ASP A 24 -12.07 3.28 6.02
C ASP A 24 -11.80 2.69 7.42
N ILE A 25 -10.83 3.22 8.17
CA ILE A 25 -10.51 2.73 9.52
C ILE A 25 -11.62 3.12 10.49
N ALA A 26 -12.35 2.13 10.99
CA ALA A 26 -13.42 2.33 11.97
C ALA A 26 -12.89 2.21 13.42
N GLU A 27 -12.00 1.26 13.66
CA GLU A 27 -11.38 1.03 14.98
C GLU A 27 -9.95 0.56 14.81
N HIS A 28 -9.05 1.00 15.70
CA HIS A 28 -7.65 0.59 15.68
C HIS A 28 -7.12 0.49 17.12
N SER A 29 -6.62 -0.69 17.47
CA SER A 29 -5.97 -1.01 18.74
C SER A 29 -4.61 -1.65 18.48
N GLU A 30 -3.85 -1.92 19.54
CA GLU A 30 -2.55 -2.59 19.43
C GLU A 30 -2.65 -3.99 18.80
N SER A 31 -3.76 -4.71 19.00
CA SER A 31 -3.90 -6.10 18.56
C SER A 31 -4.81 -6.29 17.35
N GLN A 32 -5.79 -5.41 17.15
CA GLN A 32 -6.78 -5.51 16.08
C GLN A 32 -7.05 -4.17 15.41
N LEU A 33 -7.34 -4.24 14.11
CA LEU A 33 -7.74 -3.12 13.28
C LEU A 33 -9.00 -3.51 12.50
N THR A 34 -10.02 -2.65 12.56
CA THR A 34 -11.29 -2.81 11.85
C THR A 34 -11.43 -1.77 10.75
N CYS A 35 -11.65 -2.24 9.52
CA CYS A 35 -11.98 -1.43 8.35
C CYS A 35 -13.48 -1.60 8.02
N ARG A 36 -14.15 -0.50 7.63
CA ARG A 36 -15.57 -0.48 7.24
C ARG A 36 -15.79 0.51 6.11
N TYR A 37 -16.57 0.10 5.10
CA TYR A 37 -17.00 0.97 4.01
C TYR A 37 -18.45 0.68 3.59
N GLU A 38 -19.05 1.64 2.91
CA GLU A 38 -20.39 1.54 2.32
C GLU A 38 -20.29 1.41 0.80
N ALA A 39 -21.04 0.47 0.23
CA ALA A 39 -21.18 0.32 -1.22
C ALA A 39 -22.66 0.14 -1.59
N ALA A 40 -22.95 0.16 -2.90
CA ALA A 40 -24.33 0.00 -3.39
C ALA A 40 -25.03 -1.30 -2.92
N GLN A 41 -24.25 -2.30 -2.50
CA GLN A 41 -24.71 -3.60 -2.03
C GLN A 41 -24.89 -3.67 -0.50
N GLY A 42 -24.56 -2.59 0.22
CA GLY A 42 -24.66 -2.47 1.67
C GLY A 42 -23.32 -2.15 2.35
N SER A 43 -23.32 -2.29 3.68
CA SER A 43 -22.17 -2.04 4.55
C SER A 43 -21.28 -3.27 4.65
N PHE A 44 -19.97 -3.07 4.50
CA PHE A 44 -18.97 -4.12 4.64
C PHE A 44 -18.01 -3.79 5.79
N SER A 45 -17.58 -4.81 6.53
CA SER A 45 -16.64 -4.65 7.64
C SER A 45 -15.71 -5.86 7.73
N ILE A 46 -14.45 -5.62 8.07
CA ILE A 46 -13.45 -6.66 8.35
C ILE A 46 -12.56 -6.24 9.51
N THR A 47 -12.22 -7.19 10.39
CA THR A 47 -11.31 -7.00 11.51
C THR A 47 -10.13 -7.97 11.37
N LEU A 48 -8.91 -7.45 11.47
CA LEU A 48 -7.66 -8.18 11.25
C LEU A 48 -6.65 -7.87 12.36
N PRO A 49 -5.67 -8.76 12.61
CA PRO A 49 -4.57 -8.45 13.51
C PRO A 49 -3.78 -7.22 13.05
N SER A 50 -3.56 -6.25 13.94
CA SER A 50 -2.86 -4.99 13.60
C SER A 50 -1.46 -5.23 13.04
N GLU A 51 -0.75 -6.26 13.53
CA GLU A 51 0.59 -6.64 13.05
C GLU A 51 0.65 -7.03 11.56
N ARG A 52 -0.50 -7.44 10.98
CA ARG A 52 -0.63 -7.81 9.56
C ARG A 52 -1.10 -6.64 8.70
N CYS A 53 -1.48 -5.51 9.28
CA CYS A 53 -2.08 -4.40 8.56
C CYS A 53 -1.07 -3.29 8.29
N SER A 54 -1.30 -2.53 7.23
CA SER A 54 -0.69 -1.22 7.06
C SER A 54 -1.68 -0.26 6.44
N VAL A 55 -1.75 0.91 7.05
CA VAL A 55 -2.69 1.95 6.67
C VAL A 55 -2.00 2.90 5.70
N LEU A 56 -2.61 3.09 4.54
CA LEU A 56 -2.16 4.00 3.50
C LEU A 56 -3.11 5.20 3.44
N PRO A 57 -2.62 6.41 3.11
CA PRO A 57 -3.42 7.64 3.15
C PRO A 57 -4.41 7.76 1.96
N LYS A 58 -4.45 6.77 1.06
CA LYS A 58 -5.24 6.76 -0.17
C LYS A 58 -5.78 5.34 -0.44
N PRO A 59 -6.81 5.20 -1.28
CA PRO A 59 -7.35 3.89 -1.66
C PRO A 59 -6.25 2.96 -2.17
N THR A 60 -6.28 1.68 -1.78
CA THR A 60 -5.19 0.72 -2.04
C THR A 60 -5.25 0.07 -3.42
N THR A 61 -5.61 0.87 -4.44
CA THR A 61 -5.47 0.54 -5.86
C THR A 61 -4.00 0.47 -6.27
N VAL A 62 -3.64 -0.33 -7.29
CA VAL A 62 -2.25 -0.48 -7.74
C VAL A 62 -1.58 0.85 -8.14
N GLU A 63 -2.32 1.81 -8.67
CA GLU A 63 -1.85 3.15 -9.04
C GLU A 63 -1.42 3.96 -7.82
N ASN A 64 -2.28 4.00 -6.79
CA ASN A 64 -1.97 4.69 -5.53
C ASN A 64 -0.83 3.98 -4.78
N ILE A 65 -0.75 2.65 -4.83
CA ILE A 65 0.37 1.90 -4.24
C ILE A 65 1.67 2.23 -4.96
N ALA A 66 1.68 2.27 -6.31
CA ALA A 66 2.86 2.64 -7.08
C ALA A 66 3.35 4.04 -6.74
N LEU A 67 2.44 5.02 -6.66
CA LEU A 67 2.75 6.40 -6.28
C LEU A 67 3.28 6.47 -4.84
N TRP A 68 2.60 5.81 -3.90
CA TRP A 68 3.02 5.79 -2.50
C TRP A 68 4.43 5.20 -2.35
N LEU A 69 4.71 4.07 -3.01
CA LEU A 69 6.05 3.46 -3.01
C LEU A 69 7.10 4.38 -3.62
N ALA A 70 6.80 5.05 -4.74
CA ALA A 70 7.73 5.98 -5.37
C ALA A 70 8.09 7.12 -4.40
N ASP A 71 7.09 7.71 -3.75
CA ASP A 71 7.29 8.76 -2.75
C ASP A 71 8.11 8.28 -1.54
N GLN A 72 7.81 7.09 -1.00
CA GLN A 72 8.55 6.55 0.14
C GLN A 72 10.01 6.29 -0.21
N ILE A 73 10.27 5.67 -1.36
CA ILE A 73 11.63 5.33 -1.80
C ILE A 73 12.42 6.60 -2.14
N ALA A 74 11.80 7.58 -2.82
CA ALA A 74 12.48 8.84 -3.15
C ALA A 74 12.90 9.59 -1.89
N LYS A 75 12.02 9.65 -0.88
CA LYS A 75 12.33 10.24 0.44
C LYS A 75 13.43 9.47 1.18
N GLN A 76 13.35 8.13 1.19
CA GLN A 76 14.34 7.27 1.87
C GLN A 76 15.74 7.39 1.25
N THR A 77 15.82 7.49 -0.07
CA THR A 77 17.08 7.42 -0.83
C THR A 77 17.63 8.78 -1.25
N GLY A 78 16.84 9.86 -1.15
CA GLY A 78 17.19 11.17 -1.69
C GLY A 78 17.39 11.17 -3.20
N THR A 79 16.81 10.20 -3.93
CA THR A 79 16.97 10.02 -5.37
C THR A 79 15.62 9.96 -6.08
N ALA A 80 15.52 10.59 -7.25
CA ALA A 80 14.34 10.45 -8.09
C ALA A 80 14.08 8.97 -8.43
N THR A 81 12.85 8.53 -8.16
CA THR A 81 12.47 7.12 -8.19
C THR A 81 11.33 6.91 -9.17
N HIS A 82 11.41 5.84 -9.96
CA HIS A 82 10.35 5.35 -10.83
C HIS A 82 9.98 3.93 -10.40
N VAL A 83 8.73 3.75 -9.97
CA VAL A 83 8.18 2.45 -9.55
C VAL A 83 7.31 1.87 -10.65
N TYR A 84 7.43 0.55 -10.83
CA TYR A 84 6.55 -0.28 -11.64
C TYR A 84 5.93 -1.31 -10.70
N ALA A 85 4.62 -1.21 -10.45
CA ALA A 85 3.88 -2.13 -9.58
C ALA A 85 2.92 -2.98 -10.42
N PHE A 86 2.78 -4.25 -10.07
CA PHE A 86 1.95 -5.21 -10.80
C PHE A 86 1.04 -5.96 -9.81
N GLU A 87 -0.24 -6.06 -10.12
CA GLU A 87 -1.24 -6.79 -9.30
C GLU A 87 -1.70 -8.11 -9.96
N GLY A 88 -1.32 -8.34 -11.22
CA GLY A 88 -1.65 -9.54 -11.97
C GLY A 88 -1.04 -9.53 -13.37
N ILE A 89 -1.32 -10.57 -14.15
CA ILE A 89 -0.90 -10.64 -15.56
C ILE A 89 -1.54 -9.48 -16.31
N ASP A 90 -0.72 -8.72 -17.05
CA ASP A 90 -1.12 -7.54 -17.83
C ASP A 90 -1.83 -6.44 -17.03
N LYS A 91 -1.65 -6.41 -15.70
CA LYS A 91 -2.23 -5.39 -14.81
C LYS A 91 -1.20 -4.79 -13.88
N GLY A 92 -1.03 -3.48 -13.96
CA GLY A 92 -0.09 -2.75 -13.14
C GLY A 92 -0.16 -1.26 -13.38
N ALA A 93 0.66 -0.53 -12.63
CA ALA A 93 0.78 0.91 -12.72
C ALA A 93 2.24 1.34 -12.58
N THR A 94 2.53 2.53 -13.11
CA THR A 94 3.83 3.16 -12.96
C THR A 94 3.66 4.54 -12.32
N ALA A 95 4.64 4.93 -11.51
CA ALA A 95 4.63 6.23 -10.86
C ALA A 95 6.06 6.74 -10.64
N GLN A 96 6.22 8.05 -10.65
CA GLN A 96 7.50 8.71 -10.43
C GLN A 96 7.40 9.71 -9.29
N ALA A 97 8.46 9.80 -8.51
CA ALA A 97 8.60 10.78 -7.45
C ALA A 97 10.04 11.30 -7.38
N SER A 98 10.18 12.53 -6.91
CA SER A 98 11.47 13.16 -6.60
C SER A 98 11.52 13.49 -5.10
N PRO A 99 12.71 13.58 -4.49
CA PRO A 99 12.88 13.86 -3.06
C PRO A 99 12.25 15.18 -2.61
#